data_AF-A0A1Q3BVY0-F1
#
_entry.id   AF-A0A1Q3BVY0-F1
#
_cell.length_a   1.000
_cell.length_b   1.000
_cell.length_c   1.000
_cell.angle_alpha   90.00
_cell.angle_beta   90.00
_cell.angle_gamma   90.00
#
_symmetry.space_group_name_H-M   'P 1'
#
loop_
_entity.id
_entity.type
_entity.pdbx_description
1 polymer ?
#
loop_
_entity_poly.entity_id
_entity_poly.type
_entity_poly.pdbx_seq_one_letter_code
_entity_poly.pdbx_strand_id
1 'polypeptide(L)'
;MAMDFNKLERFDGGNFYRWQKKMFFLLTTLKVYYVINVARPEPTENETMVQIRERQKWIQDDEICRGHILNAMSNTLFDAYHNVPTAKELWTQLEARIHRC
;
A
#
# COMPACT_ATOMS: atom_id res chain seq x y z
N MET A 1 1.71 20.32 -12.60
CA MET A 1 2.49 19.17 -13.12
C MET A 1 2.04 17.94 -12.37
N ALA A 2 1.47 16.94 -13.06
CA ALA A 2 1.32 15.63 -12.47
C ALA A 2 2.72 15.05 -12.25
N MET A 3 3.03 14.56 -11.05
CA MET A 3 4.26 13.80 -10.84
C MET A 3 4.21 12.59 -11.76
N ASP A 4 5.23 12.41 -12.59
CA ASP A 4 5.39 11.18 -13.36
C ASP A 4 5.84 10.08 -12.41
N PHE A 5 4.86 9.36 -11.86
CA PHE A 5 5.10 8.29 -10.88
C PHE A 5 5.88 7.12 -11.47
N ASN A 6 5.99 7.01 -12.81
CA ASN A 6 6.83 6.01 -13.47
C ASN A 6 8.33 6.28 -13.32
N LYS A 7 8.71 7.48 -12.85
CA LYS A 7 10.11 7.86 -12.57
C LYS A 7 10.50 7.74 -11.10
N LEU A 8 9.66 7.14 -10.26
CA LEU A 8 10.04 6.82 -8.89
C LEU A 8 11.16 5.76 -8.93
N GLU A 9 12.28 6.11 -8.32
CA GLU A 9 13.40 5.19 -8.09
C GLU A 9 12.89 3.94 -7.35
N ARG A 10 13.16 2.76 -7.92
CA ARG A 10 12.74 1.48 -7.35
C ARG A 10 13.47 1.25 -6.04
N PHE A 11 12.74 0.77 -5.04
CA PHE A 11 13.32 0.33 -3.78
C PHE A 11 14.07 -0.98 -4.01
N ASP A 12 15.36 -0.96 -3.69
CA ASP A 12 16.26 -2.11 -3.77
C ASP A 12 16.72 -2.60 -2.37
N GLY A 13 16.23 -1.97 -1.30
CA GLY A 13 16.64 -2.21 0.08
C GLY A 13 17.41 -1.03 0.70
N GLY A 14 17.94 -0.11 -0.12
CA GLY A 14 18.63 1.09 0.34
C GLY A 14 17.71 2.30 0.57
N ASN A 15 18.21 3.30 1.33
CA ASN A 15 17.57 4.61 1.50
C ASN A 15 16.08 4.58 1.87
N PHE A 16 15.65 3.61 2.67
CA PHE A 16 14.24 3.37 2.91
C PHE A 16 13.47 4.58 3.39
N TYR A 17 14.01 5.38 4.32
CA TYR A 17 13.31 6.56 4.80
C TYR A 17 12.95 7.53 3.65
N ARG A 18 13.85 7.70 2.67
CA ARG A 18 13.60 8.52 1.49
C ARG A 18 12.55 7.88 0.59
N TRP A 19 12.67 6.59 0.30
CA TRP A 19 11.69 5.88 -0.52
C TRP A 19 10.30 5.87 0.13
N GLN A 20 10.23 5.59 1.42
CA GLN A 20 9.01 5.55 2.23
C GLN A 20 8.30 6.91 2.21
N LYS A 21 9.03 8.04 2.36
CA LYS A 21 8.43 9.38 2.25
C LYS A 21 7.87 9.67 0.85
N LYS A 22 8.57 9.26 -0.21
CA LYS A 22 8.07 9.39 -1.59
C LYS A 22 6.81 8.53 -1.81
N MET A 23 6.82 7.30 -1.30
CA MET A 23 5.69 6.38 -1.38
C MET A 23 4.47 6.90 -0.61
N PHE A 24 4.68 7.39 0.62
CA PHE A 24 3.64 8.04 1.42
C PHE A 24 2.97 9.20 0.65
N PHE A 25 3.76 10.06 0.01
CA PHE A 25 3.24 11.18 -0.77
C PHE A 25 2.41 10.70 -1.99
N LEU A 26 2.89 9.68 -2.71
CA LEU A 26 2.17 9.05 -3.82
C LEU A 26 0.82 8.50 -3.34
N LEU A 27 0.81 7.65 -2.32
CA LEU A 27 -0.41 6.99 -1.81
C LEU A 27 -1.41 7.99 -1.24
N THR A 28 -0.93 9.09 -0.64
CA THR A 28 -1.78 10.19 -0.18
C THR A 28 -2.40 10.96 -1.35
N THR A 29 -1.62 11.22 -2.41
CA THR A 29 -2.12 11.87 -3.63
C THR A 29 -3.20 11.03 -4.31
N LEU A 30 -3.03 9.70 -4.31
CA LEU A 30 -4.02 8.74 -4.79
C LEU A 30 -5.21 8.53 -3.83
N LYS A 31 -5.16 9.11 -2.62
CA LYS A 31 -6.16 8.95 -1.56
C LYS A 31 -6.38 7.51 -1.10
N VAL A 32 -5.35 6.67 -1.18
CA VAL A 32 -5.43 5.26 -0.76
C VAL A 32 -4.61 4.95 0.50
N TYR A 33 -3.76 5.87 0.97
CA TYR A 33 -2.91 5.64 2.16
C TYR A 33 -3.70 5.25 3.43
N TYR A 34 -4.96 5.66 3.52
CA TYR A 34 -5.80 5.38 4.70
C TYR A 34 -5.97 3.87 4.98
N VAL A 35 -5.92 3.00 3.96
CA VAL A 35 -6.08 1.54 4.12
C VAL A 35 -4.98 0.88 4.95
N ILE A 36 -3.81 1.54 5.08
CA ILE A 36 -2.73 1.10 5.96
C ILE A 36 -3.12 1.26 7.45
N ASN A 37 -3.95 2.26 7.77
CA ASN A 37 -4.27 2.64 9.14
C ASN A 37 -5.70 2.27 9.56
N VAL A 38 -6.62 2.12 8.60
CA VAL A 38 -8.03 1.83 8.83
C VAL A 38 -8.30 0.37 8.48
N ALA A 39 -8.86 -0.37 9.45
CA ALA A 39 -9.23 -1.78 9.24
C ALA A 39 -10.30 -1.93 8.16
N ARG A 40 -10.27 -3.08 7.47
CA ARG A 40 -11.32 -3.46 6.52
C ARG A 40 -12.68 -3.48 7.22
N PRO A 41 -13.73 -2.89 6.63
CA PRO A 41 -15.08 -3.05 7.15
C PRO A 41 -15.52 -4.53 7.06
N GLU A 42 -15.91 -5.11 8.19
CA GLU A 42 -16.43 -6.48 8.25
C GLU A 42 -17.89 -6.55 7.79
N PRO A 43 -18.28 -7.62 7.04
CA PRO A 43 -19.66 -7.79 6.60
C PRO A 43 -20.58 -8.05 7.79
N THR A 44 -21.81 -7.52 7.71
CA THR A 44 -22.87 -7.68 8.71
C THR A 44 -24.14 -8.23 8.08
N GLU A 45 -25.02 -8.87 8.86
CA GLU A 45 -26.21 -9.57 8.35
C GLU A 45 -27.24 -8.62 7.70
N ASN A 46 -27.37 -7.39 8.20
CA ASN A 46 -28.34 -6.40 7.73
C ASN A 46 -27.65 -5.21 7.06
N GLU A 47 -26.79 -5.53 6.11
CA GLU A 47 -25.93 -4.53 5.50
C GLU A 47 -26.67 -3.61 4.54
N THR A 48 -26.51 -2.30 4.74
CA THR A 48 -27.04 -1.31 3.82
C THR A 48 -26.22 -1.29 2.53
N MET A 49 -26.84 -0.86 1.43
CA MET A 49 -26.13 -0.64 0.16
C MET A 49 -24.94 0.34 0.29
N VAL A 50 -24.99 1.26 1.25
CA VAL A 50 -23.88 2.19 1.54
C VAL A 50 -22.70 1.42 2.13
N GLN A 51 -22.93 0.59 3.15
CA GLN A 51 -21.88 -0.22 3.78
C GLN A 51 -21.22 -1.19 2.80
N ILE A 52 -22.01 -1.81 1.91
CA ILE A 52 -21.49 -2.69 0.85
C ILE A 52 -20.54 -1.90 -0.07
N ARG A 53 -20.93 -0.70 -0.50
CA ARG A 53 -20.11 0.16 -1.36
C ARG A 53 -18.84 0.64 -0.67
N GLU A 54 -18.93 1.02 0.60
CA GLU A 54 -17.77 1.44 1.39
C GLU A 54 -16.75 0.31 1.53
N ARG A 55 -17.20 -0.92 1.79
CA ARG A 55 -16.31 -2.09 1.85
C ARG A 55 -15.69 -2.41 0.50
N GLN A 56 -16.46 -2.41 -0.58
CA GLN A 56 -15.95 -2.64 -1.93
C GLN A 56 -14.91 -1.58 -2.30
N LYS A 57 -15.17 -0.31 -1.96
CA LYS A 57 -14.21 0.77 -2.13
C LYS A 57 -12.94 0.53 -1.31
N TRP A 58 -13.05 0.12 -0.05
CA TRP A 58 -11.90 -0.19 0.79
C TRP A 58 -11.04 -1.30 0.18
N ILE A 59 -11.68 -2.38 -0.30
CA ILE A 59 -10.98 -3.52 -0.96
C ILE A 59 -10.23 -3.04 -2.20
N GLN A 60 -10.89 -2.25 -3.06
CA GLN A 60 -10.26 -1.70 -4.26
C GLN A 60 -9.09 -0.77 -3.91
N ASP A 61 -9.26 0.10 -2.92
CA ASP A 61 -8.21 1.02 -2.49
C ASP A 61 -7.01 0.27 -1.87
N ASP A 62 -7.25 -0.83 -1.15
CA ASP A 62 -6.19 -1.70 -0.60
C ASP A 62 -5.40 -2.39 -1.71
N GLU A 63 -6.07 -2.94 -2.74
CA GLU A 63 -5.42 -3.52 -3.91
C GLU A 63 -4.57 -2.50 -4.67
N ILE A 64 -5.09 -1.28 -4.88
CA ILE A 64 -4.36 -0.18 -5.52
C ILE A 64 -3.15 0.21 -4.67
N CYS A 65 -3.33 0.40 -3.37
CA CYS A 65 -2.25 0.75 -2.45
C CYS A 65 -1.14 -0.30 -2.47
N ARG A 66 -1.50 -1.57 -2.34
CA ARG A 66 -0.58 -2.72 -2.39
C ARG A 66 0.15 -2.80 -3.72
N GLY A 67 -0.57 -2.63 -4.83
CA GLY A 67 0.00 -2.64 -6.19
C GLY A 67 1.03 -1.53 -6.39
N HIS A 68 0.78 -0.32 -5.92
CA HIS A 68 1.76 0.77 -6.00
C HIS A 68 3.00 0.53 -5.15
N ILE A 69 2.82 0.00 -3.93
CA ILE A 69 3.93 -0.36 -3.06
C ILE A 69 4.81 -1.42 -3.74
N LEU A 70 4.22 -2.49 -4.27
CA LEU A 70 4.93 -3.57 -4.98
C LEU A 70 5.62 -3.10 -6.26
N ASN A 71 4.93 -2.31 -7.09
CA ASN A 71 5.48 -1.81 -8.36
C ASN A 71 6.67 -0.86 -8.18
N ALA A 72 6.78 -0.23 -7.01
CA ALA A 72 7.91 0.62 -6.67
C ALA A 72 9.09 -0.15 -6.06
N MET A 73 9.07 -1.49 -6.07
CA MET A 73 10.17 -2.33 -5.64
C MET A 73 11.00 -2.85 -6.82
N SER A 74 12.21 -3.32 -6.53
CA SER A 74 12.98 -4.19 -7.42
C SER A 74 12.27 -5.55 -7.59
N ASN A 75 12.56 -6.24 -8.70
CA ASN A 75 11.95 -7.55 -8.97
C ASN A 75 12.19 -8.56 -7.84
N THR A 76 13.41 -8.59 -7.28
CA THR A 76 13.76 -9.49 -6.16
C THR A 76 12.88 -9.24 -4.93
N LEU A 77 12.59 -7.98 -4.61
CA LEU A 77 11.72 -7.64 -3.48
C LEU A 77 10.25 -7.89 -3.83
N PHE A 78 9.83 -7.62 -5.07
CA PHE A 78 8.49 -7.98 -5.54
C PHE A 78 8.24 -9.47 -5.34
N ASP A 79 9.15 -10.34 -5.79
CA ASP A 79 9.03 -11.79 -5.67
C ASP A 79 8.94 -12.23 -4.20
N ALA A 80 9.65 -11.56 -3.29
CA ALA A 80 9.59 -11.84 -1.86
C ALA A 80 8.26 -11.41 -1.20
N TYR A 81 7.61 -10.35 -1.70
CA TYR A 81 6.49 -9.70 -1.01
C TYR A 81 5.14 -9.78 -1.74
N HIS A 82 5.07 -10.23 -3.00
CA HIS A 82 3.84 -10.21 -3.79
C HIS A 82 2.67 -11.02 -3.19
N ASN A 83 2.98 -12.02 -2.37
CA ASN A 83 2.00 -12.85 -1.68
C ASN A 83 1.48 -12.25 -0.37
N VAL A 84 2.00 -11.11 0.08
CA VAL A 84 1.46 -10.42 1.26
C VAL A 84 0.06 -9.90 0.91
N PRO A 85 -0.98 -10.26 1.68
CA PRO A 85 -2.37 -10.12 1.26
C PRO A 85 -2.87 -8.68 1.29
N THR A 86 -2.42 -7.85 2.23
CA THR A 86 -2.92 -6.48 2.43
C THR A 86 -1.81 -5.44 2.31
N ALA A 87 -2.16 -4.21 1.94
CA ALA A 87 -1.20 -3.12 1.90
C ALA A 87 -0.65 -2.82 3.31
N LYS A 88 -1.49 -2.96 4.35
CA LYS A 88 -1.09 -2.78 5.75
C LYS A 88 -0.01 -3.78 6.16
N GLU A 89 -0.23 -5.07 5.96
CA GLU A 89 0.76 -6.11 6.31
C GLU A 89 2.06 -5.91 5.54
N LEU A 90 1.97 -5.56 4.26
CA LEU A 90 3.15 -5.27 3.44
C LEU A 90 3.94 -4.10 4.00
N TRP A 91 3.26 -3.00 4.32
CA TRP A 91 3.88 -1.82 4.90
C TRP A 91 4.56 -2.12 6.24
N THR A 92 3.87 -2.84 7.14
CA THR A 92 4.43 -3.23 8.45
C THR A 92 5.65 -4.13 8.31
N GLN A 93 5.65 -5.10 7.39
CA GLN A 93 6.81 -5.96 7.16
C GLN A 93 8.02 -5.18 6.66
N LEU A 94 7.82 -4.18 5.80
CA LEU A 94 8.89 -3.31 5.30
C LEU A 94 9.50 -2.48 6.44
N GLU A 95 8.66 -1.86 7.28
CA GLU A 95 9.12 -1.10 8.45
C GLU A 95 9.91 -1.99 9.43
N ALA A 96 9.37 -3.18 9.74
CA ALA A 96 10.00 -4.11 10.67
C ALA A 96 11.37 -4.62 10.20
N ARG A 97 11.56 -4.79 8.89
CA ARG A 97 12.84 -5.26 8.33
C ARG A 97 13.97 -4.24 8.52
N ILE A 98 13.64 -2.96 8.63
CA ILE A 98 14.61 -1.87 8.59
C ILE A 98 14.95 -1.34 9.97
N HIS A 99 14.04 -1.52 10.93
CA HIS A 99 14.35 -1.37 12.35
C HIS A 99 15.22 -2.51 12.92
N ARG A 100 15.49 -3.56 12.14
CA ARG A 100 16.32 -4.73 12.54
C ARG A 100 17.72 -4.74 11.92
N CYS A 101 18.09 -3.70 11.17
CA CYS A 101 19.46 -3.50 10.66
C CYS A 101 20.16 -2.37 11.42
#